data_AF-A0A3F2RUM9-F1
#
_entry.id   AF-A0A3F2RUM9-F1
#
_cell.length_a   1.000
_cell.length_b   1.000
_cell.length_c   1.000
_cell.angle_alpha   90.00
_cell.angle_beta   90.00
_cell.angle_gamma   90.00
#
_symmetry.space_group_name_H-M   'P 1'
#
loop_
_entity.id
_entity.type
_entity.pdbx_description
1 polymer ?
#
loop_
_entity_poly.entity_id
_entity_poly.type
_entity_poly.pdbx_seq_one_letter_code
_entity_poly.pdbx_strand_id
1 'polypeptide(L)'
;MAKPNPSKPFVLHQGSCHCKAVQFEFDAPSDLVQTKCNCSICRMKGNVHTIVPKSRFRLLQGQDMLTLYTFNTHTAHHLFCKRCGVQSFYSPRSSPEVGYAITVGCVDPTTITSITTENSMPNSTDSKPLVLHHGSCHCKAVEFEFEAPSDLVQTECNCSICTMKGNIHTIVHKSHFKMLQGEDILTLYTFHTHKSQHLFCKRCGVQAFFIPRLDPDAYAVTVACVDPDTITSVKTETFDGKNWN
;
A
#
# COMPACT_ATOMS: atom_id res chain seq x y z
N MET A 1 -7.80 13.75 39.01
CA MET A 1 -8.36 12.53 38.40
C MET A 1 -8.88 12.90 37.01
N ALA A 2 -8.28 12.36 35.95
CA ALA A 2 -8.78 12.58 34.59
C ALA A 2 -10.15 11.89 34.45
N LYS A 3 -11.18 12.62 34.02
CA LYS A 3 -12.49 12.04 33.74
C LYS A 3 -12.36 11.05 32.58
N PRO A 4 -12.99 9.85 32.63
CA PRO A 4 -13.04 8.96 31.48
C PRO A 4 -13.76 9.68 30.34
N ASN A 5 -13.10 9.77 29.19
CA ASN A 5 -13.70 10.27 27.96
C ASN A 5 -14.84 9.30 27.60
N PRO A 6 -16.10 9.74 27.45
CA PRO A 6 -17.18 8.83 27.09
C PRO A 6 -16.82 8.14 25.77
N SER A 7 -16.73 6.81 25.80
CA SER A 7 -16.41 6.00 24.62
C SER A 7 -17.42 6.33 23.51
N LYS A 8 -16.94 6.88 22.40
CA LYS A 8 -17.79 7.17 21.24
C LYS A 8 -18.51 5.89 20.80
N PRO A 9 -19.79 5.98 20.37
CA PRO A 9 -20.55 4.82 19.96
C PRO A 9 -19.88 4.16 18.75
N PHE A 10 -19.90 2.83 18.76
CA PHE A 10 -19.37 2.03 17.67
C PHE A 10 -20.42 1.98 16.56
N VAL A 11 -19.96 2.04 15.30
CA VAL A 11 -20.78 1.82 14.12
C VAL A 11 -20.26 0.60 13.36
N LEU A 12 -21.13 0.00 12.55
CA LEU A 12 -20.74 -1.07 11.66
C LEU A 12 -20.08 -0.49 10.41
N HIS A 13 -18.80 -0.79 10.20
CA HIS A 13 -18.07 -0.46 9.00
C HIS A 13 -18.04 -1.66 8.06
N GLN A 14 -18.16 -1.40 6.75
CA GLN A 14 -17.90 -2.39 5.72
C GLN A 14 -16.56 -2.11 5.05
N GLY A 15 -15.89 -3.15 4.59
CA GLY A 15 -14.63 -3.03 3.89
C GLY A 15 -14.42 -4.14 2.87
N SER A 16 -13.54 -3.87 1.91
CA SER A 16 -13.26 -4.81 0.83
C SER A 16 -11.91 -4.56 0.18
N CYS A 17 -11.33 -5.60 -0.43
CA CYS A 17 -10.25 -5.40 -1.40
C CYS A 17 -10.79 -4.74 -2.68
N HIS A 18 -9.91 -4.19 -3.52
CA HIS A 18 -10.31 -3.46 -4.73
C HIS A 18 -11.24 -4.25 -5.67
N CYS A 19 -10.97 -5.54 -5.89
CA CYS A 19 -11.79 -6.38 -6.78
C CYS A 19 -13.03 -6.97 -6.09
N LYS A 20 -13.30 -6.61 -4.83
CA LYS A 20 -14.42 -7.09 -4.00
C LYS A 20 -14.44 -8.60 -3.72
N ALA A 21 -13.43 -9.35 -4.14
CA ALA A 21 -13.35 -10.78 -3.89
C ALA A 21 -13.20 -11.11 -2.39
N VAL A 22 -12.53 -10.24 -1.64
CA VAL A 22 -12.47 -10.24 -0.17
C VAL A 22 -13.36 -9.10 0.34
N GLN A 23 -14.33 -9.43 1.20
CA GLN A 23 -15.19 -8.46 1.89
C GLN A 23 -15.32 -8.82 3.36
N PHE A 24 -15.41 -7.81 4.21
CA PHE A 24 -15.45 -7.92 5.65
C PHE A 24 -16.25 -6.78 6.25
N GLU A 25 -16.62 -6.93 7.51
CA GLU A 25 -17.20 -5.87 8.32
C GLU A 25 -16.55 -5.85 9.70
N PHE A 26 -16.65 -4.69 10.36
CA PHE A 26 -16.12 -4.54 11.70
C PHE A 26 -16.79 -3.41 12.48
N ASP A 27 -16.78 -3.54 13.81
CA ASP A 27 -17.33 -2.53 14.72
C ASP A 27 -16.19 -1.62 15.23
N ALA A 28 -16.27 -0.32 14.95
CA ALA A 28 -15.33 0.70 15.44
C ALA A 28 -16.04 2.06 15.58
N PRO A 29 -15.46 3.06 16.28
CA PRO A 29 -15.93 4.44 16.22
C PRO A 29 -15.87 4.98 14.79
N SER A 30 -16.78 5.89 14.44
CA SER A 30 -16.80 6.51 13.11
C SER A 30 -15.60 7.45 12.85
N ASP A 31 -14.93 7.91 13.91
CA ASP A 31 -13.64 8.58 13.85
C ASP A 31 -12.49 7.56 13.97
N LEU A 32 -11.86 7.24 12.85
CA LEU A 32 -10.79 6.26 12.82
C LEU A 32 -9.44 6.92 13.12
N VAL A 33 -8.70 6.33 14.06
CA VAL A 33 -7.28 6.64 14.25
C VAL A 33 -6.47 5.71 13.37
N GLN A 34 -5.64 6.28 12.50
CA GLN A 34 -4.81 5.51 11.58
C GLN A 34 -3.32 5.64 11.91
N THR A 35 -2.62 4.53 11.76
CA THR A 35 -1.18 4.41 11.99
C THR A 35 -0.48 4.04 10.68
N LYS A 36 0.56 4.80 10.34
CA LYS A 36 1.51 4.44 9.28
C LYS A 36 2.65 3.65 9.90
N CYS A 37 2.70 2.34 9.64
CA CYS A 37 3.77 1.50 10.17
C CYS A 37 5.04 1.60 9.31
N ASN A 38 6.20 1.68 9.97
CA ASN A 38 7.51 1.80 9.34
C ASN A 38 8.23 0.45 9.15
N CYS A 39 7.58 -0.69 9.44
CA CYS A 39 8.15 -2.01 9.21
C CYS A 39 8.51 -2.21 7.73
N SER A 40 9.54 -3.00 7.40
CA SER A 40 10.06 -3.16 6.02
C SER A 40 8.95 -3.45 4.99
N ILE A 41 8.13 -4.48 5.23
CA ILE A 41 7.00 -4.82 4.36
C ILE A 41 5.88 -3.77 4.39
N CYS A 42 5.62 -3.15 5.56
CA CYS A 42 4.54 -2.19 5.74
C CYS A 42 4.83 -0.91 4.95
N ARG A 43 6.09 -0.46 5.00
CA ARG A 43 6.62 0.65 4.22
C ARG A 43 6.51 0.36 2.73
N MET A 44 6.95 -0.83 2.27
CA MET A 44 6.86 -1.25 0.86
C MET A 44 5.42 -1.38 0.34
N LYS A 45 4.48 -1.82 1.20
CA LYS A 45 3.04 -1.91 0.86
C LYS A 45 2.26 -0.62 1.10
N GLY A 46 2.87 0.44 1.61
CA GLY A 46 2.18 1.68 1.96
C GLY A 46 1.05 1.51 2.99
N ASN A 47 1.15 0.52 3.89
CA ASN A 47 0.05 0.16 4.79
C ASN A 47 -0.23 1.25 5.84
N VAL A 48 -1.36 1.92 5.68
CA VAL A 48 -1.96 2.82 6.66
C VAL A 48 -3.21 2.16 7.23
N HIS A 49 -3.22 1.89 8.53
CA HIS A 49 -4.21 0.99 9.13
C HIS A 49 -4.72 1.45 10.49
N THR A 50 -5.89 0.96 10.86
CA THR A 50 -6.43 1.03 12.24
C THR A 50 -6.51 -0.38 12.81
N ILE A 51 -6.31 -0.57 14.13
CA ILE A 51 -6.34 -1.89 14.76
C ILE A 51 -7.71 -2.10 15.43
N VAL A 52 -8.37 -3.20 15.09
CA VAL A 52 -9.70 -3.56 15.61
C VAL A 52 -9.63 -4.95 16.28
N PRO A 53 -10.23 -5.13 17.47
CA PRO A 53 -10.24 -6.44 18.13
C PRO A 53 -10.83 -7.56 17.26
N LYS A 54 -10.30 -8.77 17.35
CA LYS A 54 -10.81 -9.94 16.58
C LYS A 54 -12.30 -10.18 16.80
N SER A 55 -12.80 -9.96 18.03
CA SER A 55 -14.21 -10.10 18.38
C SER A 55 -15.16 -9.10 17.70
N ARG A 56 -14.60 -8.02 17.13
CA ARG A 56 -15.33 -6.97 16.42
C ARG A 56 -15.09 -7.02 14.91
N PHE A 57 -14.45 -8.05 14.39
CA PHE A 57 -14.17 -8.22 12.97
C PHE A 57 -14.84 -9.49 12.47
N ARG A 58 -15.44 -9.41 11.28
CA ARG A 58 -16.09 -10.55 10.61
C ARG A 58 -15.68 -10.56 9.14
N LEU A 59 -15.04 -11.64 8.70
CA LEU A 59 -14.81 -11.88 7.27
C LEU A 59 -16.11 -12.41 6.66
N LEU A 60 -16.65 -11.70 5.67
CA LEU A 60 -17.92 -12.06 5.03
C LEU A 60 -17.69 -12.99 3.84
N GLN A 61 -16.63 -12.77 3.06
CA GLN A 61 -16.25 -13.63 1.93
C GLN A 61 -14.78 -13.51 1.55
N GLY A 62 -14.31 -14.50 0.76
CA GLY A 62 -13.00 -14.46 0.10
C GLY A 62 -11.85 -15.03 0.92
N GLN A 63 -12.12 -15.93 1.88
CA GLN A 63 -11.08 -16.62 2.63
C GLN A 63 -10.10 -17.35 1.69
N ASP A 64 -10.63 -17.98 0.64
CA ASP A 64 -9.88 -18.66 -0.42
C ASP A 64 -9.16 -17.70 -1.37
N MET A 65 -9.52 -16.41 -1.36
CA MET A 65 -8.92 -15.35 -2.15
C MET A 65 -7.74 -14.68 -1.44
N LEU A 66 -7.47 -15.04 -0.19
CA LEU A 66 -6.35 -14.52 0.59
C LEU A 66 -5.09 -15.37 0.40
N THR A 67 -3.98 -14.69 0.09
CA THR A 67 -2.63 -15.25 0.19
C THR A 67 -2.02 -14.80 1.51
N LEU A 68 -1.52 -15.76 2.29
CA LEU A 68 -0.75 -15.52 3.50
C LEU A 68 0.73 -15.36 3.16
N TYR A 69 1.33 -14.29 3.66
CA TYR A 69 2.77 -14.11 3.69
C TYR A 69 3.25 -13.86 5.12
N THR A 70 4.25 -14.63 5.54
CA THR A 70 4.92 -14.49 6.84
C THR A 70 6.43 -14.52 6.61
N PHE A 71 7.18 -13.87 7.51
CA PHE A 71 8.64 -13.79 7.45
C PHE A 71 9.20 -13.46 8.84
N ASN A 72 10.52 -13.53 8.98
CA ASN A 72 11.23 -13.26 10.22
C ASN A 72 10.70 -14.12 11.39
N THR A 73 9.96 -13.54 12.35
CA THR A 73 9.41 -14.30 13.49
C THR A 73 8.14 -15.09 13.13
N HIS A 74 7.61 -14.91 11.92
CA HIS A 74 6.36 -15.48 11.45
C HIS A 74 5.11 -15.13 12.26
N THR A 75 5.20 -14.20 13.21
CA THR A 75 4.10 -13.77 14.08
C THR A 75 3.08 -12.88 13.35
N ALA A 76 3.54 -12.03 12.44
CA ALA A 76 2.63 -11.22 11.63
C ALA A 76 2.14 -12.04 10.44
N HIS A 77 0.82 -12.02 10.22
CA HIS A 77 0.17 -12.69 9.09
C HIS A 77 -0.29 -11.65 8.08
N HIS A 78 0.53 -11.39 7.07
CA HIS A 78 0.20 -10.46 5.99
C HIS A 78 -0.72 -11.15 4.99
N LEU A 79 -2.00 -10.76 4.99
CA LEU A 79 -3.03 -11.34 4.14
C LEU A 79 -3.37 -10.40 2.99
N PHE A 80 -3.22 -10.83 1.74
CA PHE A 80 -3.55 -10.00 0.58
C PHE A 80 -4.38 -10.76 -0.44
N CYS A 81 -5.22 -10.03 -1.18
CA CYS A 81 -6.04 -10.64 -2.22
C CYS A 81 -5.15 -11.14 -3.37
N LYS A 82 -5.20 -12.44 -3.67
CA LYS A 82 -4.42 -13.07 -4.77
C LYS A 82 -4.75 -12.51 -6.16
N ARG A 83 -5.91 -11.85 -6.31
CA ARG A 83 -6.38 -11.26 -7.58
C ARG A 83 -5.93 -9.83 -7.80
N CYS A 84 -6.08 -8.94 -6.81
CA CYS A 84 -5.75 -7.51 -6.96
C CYS A 84 -4.53 -7.04 -6.15
N GLY A 85 -3.96 -7.90 -5.30
CA GLY A 85 -2.79 -7.61 -4.47
C GLY A 85 -3.06 -6.74 -3.25
N VAL A 86 -4.29 -6.22 -3.07
CA VAL A 86 -4.65 -5.37 -1.93
C VAL A 86 -4.61 -6.18 -0.63
N GLN A 87 -3.83 -5.70 0.34
CA GLN A 87 -3.88 -6.15 1.73
C GLN A 87 -4.96 -5.33 2.45
N SER A 88 -6.18 -5.84 2.49
CA SER A 88 -7.31 -5.12 3.10
C SER A 88 -7.31 -5.18 4.62
N PHE A 89 -6.73 -6.23 5.18
CA PHE A 89 -6.44 -6.36 6.61
C PHE A 89 -5.29 -7.36 6.82
N TYR A 90 -4.69 -7.38 8.01
CA TYR A 90 -3.66 -8.35 8.38
C TYR A 90 -3.60 -8.55 9.90
N SER A 91 -3.01 -9.65 10.38
CA SER A 91 -2.71 -9.82 11.81
C SER A 91 -1.34 -9.19 12.12
N PRO A 92 -1.27 -8.09 12.90
CA PRO A 92 -0.03 -7.39 13.16
C PRO A 92 0.80 -8.09 14.25
N ARG A 93 2.13 -7.97 14.18
CA ARG A 93 3.05 -8.50 15.20
C ARG A 93 2.84 -7.86 16.58
N SER A 94 2.42 -6.60 16.64
CA SER A 94 2.20 -5.88 17.90
C SER A 94 1.01 -6.41 18.70
N SER A 95 0.05 -7.04 18.01
CA SER A 95 -1.24 -7.45 18.56
C SER A 95 -1.78 -8.74 17.91
N PRO A 96 -0.98 -9.82 17.79
CA PRO A 96 -1.30 -10.97 16.94
C PRO A 96 -2.55 -11.73 17.42
N GLU A 97 -2.77 -11.75 18.74
CA GLU A 97 -3.94 -12.38 19.35
C GLU A 97 -5.10 -11.42 19.62
N VAL A 98 -4.84 -10.12 19.55
CA VAL A 98 -5.80 -9.10 20.01
C VAL A 98 -6.66 -8.60 18.85
N GLY A 99 -6.08 -8.34 17.67
CA GLY A 99 -6.83 -7.66 16.62
C GLY A 99 -6.29 -7.81 15.20
N TYR A 100 -7.12 -7.36 14.25
CA TYR A 100 -6.72 -7.16 12.86
C TYR A 100 -6.38 -5.70 12.64
N ALA A 101 -5.29 -5.46 11.91
CA ALA A 101 -4.97 -4.16 11.35
C ALA A 101 -5.70 -4.01 10.01
N ILE A 102 -6.70 -3.14 9.95
CA ILE A 102 -7.56 -2.88 8.79
C ILE A 102 -6.99 -1.70 8.00
N THR A 103 -6.74 -1.89 6.71
CA THR A 103 -6.24 -0.83 5.83
C THR A 103 -7.36 0.19 5.59
N VAL A 104 -7.18 1.44 6.03
CA VAL A 104 -8.25 2.46 6.05
C VAL A 104 -8.79 2.75 4.65
N GLY A 105 -7.92 2.72 3.64
CA GLY A 105 -8.33 2.90 2.23
C GLY A 105 -9.26 1.82 1.68
N CYS A 106 -9.44 0.70 2.40
CA CYS A 106 -10.34 -0.40 2.03
C CYS A 106 -11.72 -0.32 2.69
N VAL A 107 -11.93 0.65 3.60
CA VAL A 107 -13.17 0.84 4.34
C VAL A 107 -14.14 1.71 3.53
N ASP A 108 -15.43 1.39 3.59
CA ASP A 108 -16.48 2.23 3.01
C ASP A 108 -16.47 3.62 3.66
N PRO A 109 -16.17 4.69 2.91
CA PRO A 109 -16.05 6.02 3.48
C PRO A 109 -17.35 6.58 4.03
N THR A 110 -18.52 6.05 3.65
CA THR A 110 -19.85 6.54 4.13
C THR A 110 -20.05 6.38 5.63
N THR A 111 -19.28 5.49 6.26
CA THR A 111 -19.33 5.22 7.70
C THR A 111 -18.23 5.94 8.48
N ILE A 112 -17.32 6.64 7.80
CA ILE A 112 -16.18 7.35 8.39
C ILE A 112 -16.50 8.83 8.48
N THR A 113 -16.48 9.38 9.70
CA THR A 113 -16.71 10.82 9.93
C THR A 113 -15.42 11.63 9.92
N SER A 114 -14.31 11.02 10.34
CA SER A 114 -12.99 11.65 10.34
C SER A 114 -11.87 10.61 10.42
N ILE A 115 -10.68 11.00 9.96
CA ILE A 115 -9.45 10.21 10.07
C ILE A 115 -8.37 11.10 10.70
N THR A 116 -7.76 10.64 11.79
CA THR A 116 -6.62 11.35 12.41
C THR A 116 -5.33 10.59 12.10
N THR A 117 -4.33 11.33 11.60
CA THR A 117 -3.01 10.80 11.24
C THR A 117 -1.97 11.33 12.21
N GLU A 118 -1.06 10.48 12.69
CA GLU A 118 0.11 10.93 13.45
C GLU A 118 1.31 11.15 12.51
N ASN A 119 1.66 12.43 12.34
CA ASN A 119 2.86 13.05 11.72
C ASN A 119 3.17 12.87 10.21
N SER A 120 3.49 14.01 9.56
CA SER A 120 4.15 14.13 8.25
C SER A 120 4.96 15.44 8.15
N MET A 121 6.16 15.43 7.54
CA MET A 121 7.07 16.59 7.39
C MET A 121 7.27 17.00 5.90
N PRO A 122 7.53 18.30 5.58
CA PRO A 122 7.92 18.82 4.24
C PRO A 122 9.35 19.43 4.22
N ASN A 123 10.00 20.01 3.19
CA ASN A 123 10.13 19.91 1.71
C ASN A 123 11.36 20.77 1.29
N SER A 124 12.11 20.43 0.22
CA SER A 124 12.65 21.32 -0.84
C SER A 124 13.68 20.57 -1.73
N THR A 125 13.75 20.85 -3.05
CA THR A 125 14.95 20.68 -3.90
C THR A 125 14.89 21.48 -5.21
N ASP A 126 16.09 21.82 -5.72
CA ASP A 126 16.45 22.00 -7.13
C ASP A 126 17.25 20.76 -7.60
N SER A 127 17.15 20.39 -8.88
CA SER A 127 17.55 19.08 -9.46
C SER A 127 19.06 18.84 -9.68
N LYS A 128 19.48 17.56 -9.56
CA LYS A 128 20.86 17.02 -9.64
C LYS A 128 21.02 15.85 -10.65
N PRO A 129 22.26 15.39 -10.96
CA PRO A 129 22.54 14.30 -11.92
C PRO A 129 21.93 12.93 -11.56
N LEU A 130 21.78 12.07 -12.58
CA LEU A 130 21.26 10.70 -12.46
C LEU A 130 22.25 9.76 -11.77
N VAL A 131 21.74 8.83 -10.97
CA VAL A 131 22.46 7.73 -10.33
C VAL A 131 21.75 6.40 -10.59
N LEU A 132 22.45 5.28 -10.46
CA LEU A 132 21.86 3.95 -10.57
C LEU A 132 21.23 3.54 -9.23
N HIS A 133 19.93 3.31 -9.24
CA HIS A 133 19.15 2.79 -8.12
C HIS A 133 18.89 1.30 -8.30
N HIS A 134 18.90 0.57 -7.19
CA HIS A 134 18.44 -0.82 -7.13
C HIS A 134 17.11 -0.88 -6.38
N GLY A 135 16.22 -1.77 -6.81
CA GLY A 135 14.92 -1.93 -6.20
C GLY A 135 14.47 -3.38 -6.20
N SER A 136 13.60 -3.72 -5.25
CA SER A 136 13.11 -5.09 -5.10
C SER A 136 11.79 -5.17 -4.36
N CYS A 137 11.02 -6.22 -4.62
CA CYS A 137 9.91 -6.58 -3.73
C CYS A 137 10.43 -7.10 -2.38
N HIS A 138 9.57 -7.13 -1.35
CA HIS A 138 9.98 -7.54 0.01
C HIS A 138 10.68 -8.91 0.08
N CYS A 139 10.22 -9.89 -0.71
CA CYS A 139 10.81 -11.23 -0.68
C CYS A 139 12.00 -11.41 -1.64
N LYS A 140 12.44 -10.33 -2.29
CA LYS A 140 13.53 -10.29 -3.28
C LYS A 140 13.32 -11.17 -4.52
N ALA A 141 12.18 -11.83 -4.66
CA ALA A 141 11.84 -12.60 -5.85
C ALA A 141 11.57 -11.74 -7.11
N VAL A 142 11.55 -10.41 -6.96
CA VAL A 142 11.47 -9.42 -8.05
C VAL A 142 12.53 -8.38 -7.73
N GLU A 143 13.50 -8.18 -8.62
CA GLU A 143 14.61 -7.22 -8.46
C GLU A 143 14.90 -6.51 -9.77
N PHE A 144 15.06 -5.19 -9.73
CA PHE A 144 15.25 -4.31 -10.88
C PHE A 144 16.30 -3.24 -10.56
N GLU A 145 16.83 -2.61 -11.60
CA GLU A 145 17.66 -1.41 -11.51
C GLU A 145 17.08 -0.30 -12.38
N PHE A 146 17.31 0.95 -11.99
CA PHE A 146 16.93 2.10 -12.82
C PHE A 146 17.80 3.34 -12.57
N GLU A 147 17.87 4.21 -13.57
CA GLU A 147 18.57 5.50 -13.46
C GLU A 147 17.57 6.64 -13.18
N ALA A 148 17.82 7.42 -12.12
CA ALA A 148 17.06 8.61 -11.76
C ALA A 148 17.94 9.55 -10.90
N PRO A 149 17.55 10.82 -10.67
CA PRO A 149 18.24 11.67 -9.70
C PRO A 149 18.15 11.07 -8.28
N SER A 150 19.16 11.31 -7.44
CA SER A 150 19.14 10.85 -6.05
C SER A 150 18.09 11.57 -5.20
N ASP A 151 17.62 12.75 -5.63
CA ASP A 151 16.47 13.47 -5.08
C ASP A 151 15.19 13.12 -5.84
N LEU A 152 14.53 12.04 -5.41
CA LEU A 152 13.36 11.54 -6.11
C LEU A 152 12.14 12.45 -5.90
N VAL A 153 11.36 12.62 -6.96
CA VAL A 153 9.98 13.12 -6.86
C VAL A 153 9.04 11.93 -6.93
N GLN A 154 8.16 11.80 -5.94
CA GLN A 154 7.15 10.76 -5.88
C GLN A 154 5.74 11.36 -5.93
N THR A 155 4.84 10.67 -6.62
CA THR A 155 3.44 11.04 -6.77
C THR A 155 2.57 10.19 -5.85
N GLU A 156 1.76 10.86 -5.03
CA GLU A 156 0.68 10.28 -4.23
C GLU A 156 -0.65 10.48 -4.97
N CYS A 157 -1.21 9.38 -5.47
CA CYS A 157 -2.46 9.36 -6.23
C CYS A 157 -3.63 8.88 -5.35
N ASN A 158 -4.75 9.60 -5.41
CA ASN A 158 -5.93 9.32 -4.58
C ASN A 158 -6.97 8.38 -5.25
N CYS A 159 -6.68 7.77 -6.41
CA CYS A 159 -7.63 6.86 -7.07
C CYS A 159 -7.86 5.58 -6.24
N SER A 160 -8.96 4.88 -6.48
CA SER A 160 -9.40 3.74 -5.64
C SER A 160 -8.30 2.69 -5.39
N ILE A 161 -7.61 2.25 -6.44
CA ILE A 161 -6.55 1.24 -6.32
C ILE A 161 -5.30 1.79 -5.61
N CYS A 162 -4.91 3.04 -5.89
CA CYS A 162 -3.71 3.65 -5.31
C CYS A 162 -3.90 3.93 -3.82
N THR A 163 -5.08 4.42 -3.41
CA THR A 163 -5.45 4.59 -2.01
C THR A 163 -5.50 3.25 -1.27
N MET A 164 -6.08 2.21 -1.87
CA MET A 164 -6.13 0.88 -1.24
C MET A 164 -4.75 0.21 -1.13
N LYS A 165 -3.83 0.50 -2.05
CA LYS A 165 -2.45 -0.03 -2.04
C LYS A 165 -1.45 0.90 -1.35
N GLY A 166 -1.83 2.09 -0.91
CA GLY A 166 -0.91 3.11 -0.41
C GLY A 166 0.24 3.42 -1.38
N ASN A 167 -0.03 3.36 -2.70
CA ASN A 167 1.03 3.35 -3.70
C ASN A 167 1.54 4.76 -4.02
N ILE A 168 2.72 5.10 -3.49
CA ILE A 168 3.44 6.35 -3.76
C ILE A 168 4.68 6.01 -4.59
N HIS A 169 4.83 6.66 -5.74
CA HIS A 169 5.73 6.18 -6.79
C HIS A 169 6.43 7.31 -7.53
N THR A 170 7.64 7.04 -8.02
CA THR A 170 8.34 7.90 -8.99
C THR A 170 8.16 7.34 -10.40
N ILE A 171 8.17 8.21 -11.41
CA ILE A 171 8.02 7.81 -12.82
C ILE A 171 9.41 7.65 -13.44
N VAL A 172 9.64 6.50 -14.04
CA VAL A 172 10.90 6.12 -14.70
C VAL A 172 10.58 5.70 -16.12
N HIS A 173 11.17 6.34 -17.12
CA HIS A 173 11.02 5.91 -18.50
C HIS A 173 11.67 4.54 -18.71
N LYS A 174 11.07 3.66 -19.53
CA LYS A 174 11.55 2.29 -19.77
C LYS A 174 13.02 2.21 -20.20
N SER A 175 13.53 3.20 -20.93
CA SER A 175 14.95 3.22 -21.34
C SER A 175 15.93 3.31 -20.16
N HIS A 176 15.47 3.81 -19.01
CA HIS A 176 16.25 3.91 -17.79
C HIS A 176 15.88 2.83 -16.78
N PHE A 177 15.06 1.84 -17.13
CA PHE A 177 14.64 0.77 -16.25
C PHE A 177 15.10 -0.57 -16.82
N LYS A 178 15.62 -1.43 -15.96
CA LYS A 178 15.99 -2.79 -16.35
C LYS A 178 15.51 -3.79 -15.30
N MET A 179 14.76 -4.77 -15.80
CA MET A 179 14.33 -5.91 -15.01
C MET A 179 15.52 -6.86 -14.84
N LEU A 180 15.85 -7.26 -13.60
CA LEU A 180 16.94 -8.22 -13.34
C LEU A 180 16.39 -9.63 -13.15
N GLN A 181 15.28 -9.78 -12.42
CA GLN A 181 14.58 -11.06 -12.26
C GLN A 181 13.13 -10.90 -11.77
N GLY A 182 12.33 -11.95 -11.96
CA GLY A 182 11.06 -12.14 -11.26
C GLY A 182 9.80 -11.85 -12.08
N GLU A 183 9.93 -11.75 -13.41
CA GLU A 183 8.81 -11.56 -14.33
C GLU A 183 7.74 -12.66 -14.16
N ASP A 184 8.16 -13.90 -13.94
CA ASP A 184 7.29 -15.05 -13.69
C ASP A 184 6.60 -15.00 -12.31
N ILE A 185 7.11 -14.19 -11.38
CA ILE A 185 6.57 -13.99 -10.03
C ILE A 185 5.54 -12.85 -9.98
N LEU A 186 5.46 -12.03 -11.02
CA LEU A 186 4.49 -10.94 -11.10
C LEU A 186 3.09 -11.44 -11.45
N THR A 187 2.11 -10.94 -10.70
CA THR A 187 0.68 -11.02 -11.07
C THR A 187 0.25 -9.68 -11.66
N LEU A 188 -0.38 -9.73 -12.83
CA LEU A 188 -1.01 -8.58 -13.47
C LEU A 188 -2.45 -8.39 -12.99
N TYR A 189 -2.78 -7.16 -12.63
CA TYR A 189 -4.15 -6.71 -12.40
C TYR A 189 -4.46 -5.46 -13.22
N THR A 190 -5.53 -5.51 -14.01
CA THR A 190 -6.04 -4.38 -14.79
C THR A 190 -7.54 -4.20 -14.55
N PHE A 191 -8.05 -2.99 -14.71
CA PHE A 191 -9.47 -2.67 -14.57
C PHE A 191 -9.83 -1.40 -15.36
N HIS A 192 -11.13 -1.12 -15.47
CA HIS A 192 -11.67 0.04 -16.18
C HIS A 192 -11.19 0.14 -17.63
N THR A 193 -10.26 1.04 -17.98
CA THR A 193 -9.74 1.17 -19.35
C THR A 193 -8.73 0.08 -19.72
N HIS A 194 -8.28 -0.72 -18.74
CA HIS A 194 -7.25 -1.75 -18.89
C HIS A 194 -5.88 -1.25 -19.39
N LYS A 195 -5.67 0.08 -19.42
CA LYS A 195 -4.40 0.69 -19.84
C LYS A 195 -3.33 0.62 -18.74
N SER A 196 -3.70 0.89 -17.49
CA SER A 196 -2.81 0.74 -16.34
C SER A 196 -2.60 -0.74 -16.02
N GLN A 197 -1.35 -1.17 -15.89
CA GLN A 197 -0.97 -2.55 -15.59
C GLN A 197 -0.37 -2.65 -14.19
N HIS A 198 -1.20 -2.96 -13.21
CA HIS A 198 -0.77 -3.11 -11.82
C HIS A 198 -0.10 -4.45 -11.60
N LEU A 199 1.23 -4.44 -11.51
CA LEU A 199 2.06 -5.62 -11.32
C LEU A 199 2.41 -5.78 -9.84
N PHE A 200 2.24 -6.97 -9.27
CA PHE A 200 2.62 -7.23 -7.88
C PHE A 200 3.19 -8.62 -7.70
N CYS A 201 4.13 -8.77 -6.77
CA CYS A 201 4.72 -10.05 -6.45
C CYS A 201 3.66 -11.01 -5.88
N LYS A 202 3.43 -12.16 -6.53
CA LYS A 202 2.45 -13.16 -6.08
C LYS A 202 2.80 -13.83 -4.75
N ARG A 203 4.06 -13.70 -4.29
CA ARG A 203 4.56 -14.26 -3.02
C ARG A 203 4.32 -13.32 -1.84
N CYS A 204 4.80 -12.07 -1.91
CA CYS A 204 4.72 -11.13 -0.79
C CYS A 204 3.63 -10.05 -0.93
N GLY A 205 3.01 -9.92 -2.11
CA GLY A 205 1.95 -8.95 -2.41
C GLY A 205 2.45 -7.51 -2.63
N VAL A 206 3.76 -7.26 -2.60
CA VAL A 206 4.32 -5.92 -2.88
C VAL A 206 4.21 -5.62 -4.38
N GLN A 207 3.63 -4.47 -4.70
CA GLN A 207 3.74 -3.84 -6.01
C GLN A 207 4.99 -2.98 -5.98
N ALA A 208 6.09 -3.46 -6.55
CA ALA A 208 7.35 -2.72 -6.56
C ALA A 208 7.41 -1.68 -7.69
N PHE A 209 6.67 -1.93 -8.77
CA PHE A 209 6.42 -1.00 -9.85
C PHE A 209 5.13 -1.39 -10.58
N PHE A 210 4.61 -0.50 -11.42
CA PHE A 210 3.51 -0.78 -12.34
C PHE A 210 3.64 0.05 -13.62
N ILE A 211 2.91 -0.29 -14.68
CA ILE A 211 2.87 0.53 -15.90
C ILE A 211 1.67 1.49 -15.77
N PRO A 212 1.90 2.83 -15.73
CA PRO A 212 0.85 3.80 -15.49
C PRO A 212 -0.06 3.95 -16.71
N ARG A 213 -1.27 4.47 -16.48
CA ARG A 213 -2.24 4.75 -17.56
C ARG A 213 -1.76 5.85 -18.52
N LEU A 214 -1.03 6.85 -18.01
CA LEU A 214 -0.57 8.02 -18.77
C LEU A 214 0.45 7.66 -19.84
N ASP A 215 1.40 6.81 -19.48
CA ASP A 215 2.55 6.50 -20.30
C ASP A 215 2.83 4.99 -20.25
N PRO A 216 2.47 4.23 -21.30
CA PRO A 216 2.76 2.81 -21.37
C PRO A 216 4.26 2.53 -21.45
N ASP A 217 5.09 3.53 -21.77
CA ASP A 217 6.55 3.46 -21.86
C ASP A 217 7.27 3.96 -20.61
N ALA A 218 6.53 4.09 -19.50
CA ALA A 218 7.10 4.31 -18.19
C ALA A 218 6.80 3.16 -17.22
N TYR A 219 7.64 3.07 -16.19
CA TYR A 219 7.37 2.36 -14.95
C TYR A 219 7.15 3.39 -13.84
N ALA A 220 6.07 3.21 -13.10
CA ALA A 220 5.83 3.89 -11.85
C ALA A 220 6.40 3.04 -10.71
N VAL A 221 7.62 3.37 -10.28
CA VAL A 221 8.41 2.64 -9.27
C VAL A 221 8.03 3.09 -7.87
N THR A 222 7.64 2.15 -7.01
CA THR A 222 7.31 2.43 -5.61
C THR A 222 8.60 2.75 -4.83
N VAL A 223 8.76 4.00 -4.39
CA VAL A 223 10.01 4.50 -3.76
C VAL A 223 10.40 3.71 -2.51
N ALA A 224 9.41 3.17 -1.79
CA ALA A 224 9.66 2.32 -0.63
C ALA A 224 10.35 0.97 -0.95
N CYS A 225 10.39 0.57 -2.22
CA CYS A 225 11.04 -0.65 -2.70
C CYS A 225 12.47 -0.40 -3.21
N VAL A 226 12.93 0.85 -3.21
CA VAL A 226 14.25 1.27 -3.69
C VAL A 226 15.24 1.28 -2.53
N ASP A 227 16.47 0.83 -2.80
CA ASP A 227 17.54 0.82 -1.81
C ASP A 227 17.89 2.25 -1.39
N PRO A 228 17.80 2.56 -0.07
CA PRO A 228 17.87 3.94 0.41
C PRO A 228 19.26 4.58 0.23
N ASP A 229 20.32 3.79 0.07
CA ASP A 229 21.70 4.26 -0.03
C ASP A 229 21.94 5.19 -1.24
N THR A 230 21.07 5.09 -2.24
CA THR A 230 21.13 5.89 -3.47
C THR A 230 20.17 7.10 -3.44
N ILE A 231 19.37 7.25 -2.37
CA ILE A 231 18.35 8.29 -2.24
C ILE A 231 18.81 9.35 -1.24
N THR A 232 18.99 10.58 -1.69
CA THR A 232 19.35 11.72 -0.84
C THR A 232 18.13 12.43 -0.25
N SER A 233 17.03 12.48 -0.98
CA SER A 233 15.78 13.10 -0.55
C SER A 233 14.60 12.59 -1.38
N VAL A 234 13.37 12.78 -0.87
CA VAL A 234 12.15 12.45 -1.60
C VAL A 234 11.13 13.58 -1.44
N LYS A 235 10.72 14.21 -2.55
CA LYS A 235 9.64 15.20 -2.60
C LYS A 235 8.34 14.49 -2.95
N THR A 236 7.25 14.81 -2.25
CA THR A 236 5.92 14.26 -2.56
C THR A 236 5.04 15.28 -3.27
N GLU A 237 4.45 14.87 -4.38
CA GLU A 237 3.43 15.62 -5.12
C GLU A 237 2.11 14.85 -5.11
N THR A 238 0.99 15.56 -5.17
CA THR A 238 -0.34 14.94 -5.12
C THR A 238 -0.98 14.91 -6.51
N PHE A 239 -1.71 13.85 -6.80
CA PHE A 239 -2.46 13.69 -8.05
C PHE A 239 -3.91 13.27 -7.78
N ASP A 240 -4.85 14.00 -8.37
CA ASP A 240 -6.28 13.68 -8.28
C ASP A 240 -6.68 12.64 -9.32
N GLY A 241 -6.43 11.37 -9.00
CA GLY A 241 -6.84 10.25 -9.83
C GLY A 241 -8.30 9.82 -9.66
N LYS A 242 -9.06 10.40 -8.72
CA LYS A 242 -10.51 10.12 -8.57
C LYS A 242 -11.32 10.79 -9.67
N ASN A 243 -10.98 12.04 -10.00
CA ASN A 243 -11.69 12.85 -10.99
C ASN A 243 -10.96 12.88 -12.34
N TRP A 244 -10.12 11.87 -12.60
CA TRP A 244 -9.28 11.83 -13.78
C TRP A 244 -9.95 11.07 -14.93
N ASN A 245 -10.37 11.82 -15.96
CA ASN A 245 -11.05 11.30 -17.15
C ASN A 245 -10.14 10.46 -18.05
#